data_AF-A0AAJ1S8G7-F1
#
_entry.id   AF-A0AAJ1S8G7-F1
#
_cell.length_a   1.000
_cell.length_b   1.000
_cell.length_c   1.000
_cell.angle_alpha   90.00
_cell.angle_beta   90.00
_cell.angle_gamma   90.00
#
_symmetry.space_group_name_H-M   'P 1'
#
loop_
_entity.id
_entity.type
_entity.pdbx_description
1 polymer ?
#
loop_
_entity_poly.entity_id
_entity_poly.type
_entity_poly.pdbx_seq_one_letter_code
_entity_poly.pdbx_strand_id
1 'polypeptide(L)'
;MTIFVDPVAGPRWTRGRLADMLIDCYGTSPRGRVNADAVAEYVGVTAATVRRWISGGQRDRRRAPLCPPKRITQLQRGPDIVERRNQQLYERALSAIGSINGDDPIPAEWDKQQWLETHTVAIGAIHGKPWYQVAVTNAGPRSMTELRRRVTVIDALEVPTWFHAQVLTHTVMTRQQAWRVHPAKTQLTSGRTHVWMNNAPPLKLIDYDPGEG
;
A
#
# COMPACT_ATOMS: atom_id res chain seq x y z
N MET A 1 3.62 -9.05 -21.53
CA MET A 1 4.62 -8.94 -20.43
C MET A 1 3.90 -9.15 -19.11
N THR A 2 4.23 -10.21 -18.36
CA THR A 2 3.68 -10.47 -17.02
C THR A 2 4.85 -10.50 -16.06
N ILE A 3 4.94 -9.50 -15.18
CA ILE A 3 5.97 -9.48 -14.14
C ILE A 3 5.47 -10.38 -13.01
N PHE A 4 6.06 -11.57 -12.86
CA PHE A 4 5.78 -12.44 -11.74
C PHE A 4 6.53 -11.94 -10.51
N VAL A 5 5.78 -11.53 -9.48
CA VAL A 5 6.33 -10.91 -8.28
C VAL A 5 5.84 -11.69 -7.08
N ASP A 6 6.76 -12.45 -6.47
CA ASP A 6 6.44 -13.17 -5.25
C ASP A 6 6.36 -12.21 -4.06
N PRO A 7 5.31 -12.27 -3.23
CA PRO A 7 5.26 -11.50 -2.00
C PRO A 7 6.44 -11.82 -1.08
N VAL A 8 7.00 -10.82 -0.40
CA VAL A 8 7.94 -11.08 0.70
C VAL A 8 7.22 -11.81 1.82
N ALA A 9 7.94 -12.66 2.55
CA ALA A 9 7.44 -13.30 3.75
C ALA A 9 6.90 -12.25 4.72
N GLY A 10 5.70 -12.48 5.24
CA GLY A 10 5.03 -11.55 6.15
C GLY A 10 5.70 -11.46 7.52
N PRO A 11 5.40 -10.41 8.29
CA PRO A 11 5.89 -10.31 9.65
C PRO A 11 5.31 -11.43 10.52
N ARG A 12 6.04 -11.79 11.57
CA ARG A 12 5.47 -12.59 12.65
C ARG A 12 4.46 -11.76 13.42
N TRP A 13 3.18 -12.12 13.29
CA TRP A 13 2.10 -11.46 14.02
C TRP A 13 2.08 -11.87 15.50
N THR A 14 2.60 -10.98 16.34
CA THR A 14 2.43 -11.05 17.80
C THR A 14 1.28 -10.14 18.22
N ARG A 15 0.75 -10.31 19.44
CA ARG A 15 -0.27 -9.40 19.98
C ARG A 15 0.22 -7.95 20.05
N GLY A 16 1.49 -7.76 20.45
CA GLY A 16 2.13 -6.43 20.50
C GLY A 16 2.13 -5.78 19.12
N ARG A 17 2.70 -6.47 18.11
CA ARG A 17 2.74 -5.97 16.73
C ARG A 17 1.34 -5.67 16.18
N LEU A 18 0.36 -6.53 16.47
CA LEU A 18 -1.02 -6.28 16.08
C LEU A 18 -1.57 -5.01 16.76
N ALA A 19 -1.37 -4.86 18.08
CA ALA A 19 -1.83 -3.68 18.81
C ALA A 19 -1.17 -2.39 18.30
N ASP A 20 0.13 -2.41 18.05
CA ASP A 20 0.88 -1.28 17.51
C ASP A 20 0.34 -0.88 16.12
N MET A 21 0.20 -1.85 15.21
CA MET A 21 -0.37 -1.61 13.88
C MET A 21 -1.79 -1.03 13.96
N LEU A 22 -2.63 -1.52 14.87
CA LEU A 22 -3.99 -0.99 15.05
C LEU A 22 -3.99 0.43 15.63
N ILE A 23 -3.08 0.75 16.55
CA ILE A 23 -2.89 2.12 17.07
C ILE A 23 -2.46 3.05 15.94
N ASP A 24 -1.47 2.66 15.15
CA ASP A 24 -0.97 3.48 14.06
C ASP A 24 -2.07 3.73 13.01
N CYS A 25 -2.83 2.69 12.67
CA CYS A 25 -3.82 2.73 11.59
C CYS A 25 -5.17 3.34 12.00
N TYR A 26 -5.62 3.16 13.24
CA TYR A 26 -6.97 3.53 13.68
C TYR A 26 -6.99 4.45 14.91
N GLY A 27 -5.81 4.78 15.44
CA GLY A 27 -5.64 5.67 16.58
C GLY A 27 -5.89 5.01 17.92
N THR A 28 -5.85 5.84 18.96
CA THR A 28 -6.07 5.45 20.34
C THR A 28 -7.46 5.85 20.83
N SER A 29 -7.97 5.07 21.77
CA SER A 29 -9.07 5.45 22.66
C SER A 29 -8.61 6.52 23.64
N PRO A 30 -9.53 7.20 24.36
CA PRO A 30 -9.18 8.19 25.38
C PRO A 30 -8.24 7.68 26.50
N ARG A 31 -8.18 6.36 26.71
CA ARG A 31 -7.28 5.71 27.68
C ARG A 31 -5.91 5.30 27.09
N GLY A 32 -5.57 5.76 25.89
CA GLY A 32 -4.30 5.47 25.21
C GLY A 32 -4.17 4.04 24.66
N ARG A 33 -5.23 3.22 24.70
CA ARG A 33 -5.25 1.86 24.11
C ARG A 33 -5.81 1.90 22.70
N VAL A 34 -5.65 0.82 21.92
CA VAL A 34 -6.28 0.64 20.59
C VAL A 34 -7.73 1.15 20.55
N ASN A 35 -8.06 1.98 19.56
CA ASN A 35 -9.44 2.36 19.29
C ASN A 35 -10.22 1.18 18.67
N ALA A 36 -10.75 0.32 19.54
CA ALA A 36 -11.42 -0.91 19.12
C ALA A 36 -12.69 -0.66 18.29
N ASP A 37 -13.36 0.48 18.48
CA ASP A 37 -14.61 0.81 17.76
C ASP A 37 -14.31 1.16 16.30
N ALA A 38 -13.27 1.97 16.04
CA ALA A 38 -12.82 2.29 14.68
C ALA A 38 -12.34 1.06 13.89
N VAL A 39 -11.63 0.15 14.57
CA VAL A 39 -11.20 -1.12 13.96
C VAL A 39 -12.39 -2.03 13.64
N ALA A 40 -13.34 -2.12 14.58
CA ALA A 40 -14.54 -2.93 14.47
C ALA A 40 -15.43 -2.49 13.30
N GLU A 41 -15.61 -1.18 13.13
CA GLU A 41 -16.31 -0.57 12.00
C GLU A 41 -15.67 -0.97 10.67
N TYR A 42 -14.34 -0.84 10.55
CA TYR A 42 -13.64 -1.16 9.31
C TYR A 42 -13.73 -2.65 8.93
N VAL A 43 -13.53 -3.54 9.89
CA VAL A 43 -13.49 -4.99 9.61
C VAL A 43 -14.88 -5.66 9.65
N GLY A 44 -15.92 -4.97 10.13
CA GLY A 44 -17.27 -5.51 10.27
C GLY A 44 -17.37 -6.56 11.38
N VAL A 45 -16.84 -6.25 12.57
CA VAL A 45 -16.97 -7.09 13.79
C VAL A 45 -17.37 -6.23 14.99
N THR A 46 -17.50 -6.81 16.18
CA THR A 46 -17.74 -6.03 17.41
C THR A 46 -16.44 -5.55 18.04
N ALA A 47 -16.46 -4.41 18.74
CA ALA A 47 -15.30 -3.93 19.49
C ALA A 47 -14.82 -4.94 20.57
N ALA A 48 -15.73 -5.75 21.13
CA ALA A 48 -15.36 -6.84 22.03
C ALA A 48 -14.49 -7.91 21.33
N THR A 49 -14.81 -8.23 20.06
CA THR A 49 -14.00 -9.11 19.22
C THR A 49 -12.60 -8.55 19.00
N VAL A 50 -12.48 -7.25 18.70
CA VAL A 50 -11.19 -6.59 18.52
C VAL A 50 -10.38 -6.62 19.82
N ARG A 51 -11.01 -6.27 20.96
CA ARG A 51 -10.37 -6.33 22.28
C ARG A 51 -9.87 -7.74 22.58
N ARG A 52 -10.62 -8.78 22.22
CA ARG A 52 -10.21 -10.18 22.37
C ARG A 52 -8.95 -10.53 21.59
N TRP A 53 -8.75 -9.95 20.40
CA TRP A 53 -7.54 -10.20 19.59
C TRP A 53 -6.26 -9.67 20.26
N ILE A 54 -6.38 -8.55 20.96
CA ILE A 54 -5.25 -7.86 21.61
C ILE A 54 -5.13 -8.17 23.11
N SER A 55 -6.18 -8.69 23.75
CA SER A 55 -6.15 -9.14 25.15
C SER A 55 -5.48 -10.50 25.28
N GLY A 56 -4.61 -10.65 26.28
CA GLY A 56 -4.12 -11.96 26.70
C GLY A 56 -2.96 -11.88 27.70
N GLY A 57 -3.12 -12.53 28.85
CA GLY A 57 -2.03 -12.82 29.80
C GLY A 57 -1.34 -14.15 29.52
N GLN A 58 -0.24 -14.45 30.23
CA GLN A 58 0.53 -15.70 30.11
C GLN A 58 -0.34 -16.98 30.25
N ARG A 59 -1.42 -16.92 31.05
CA ARG A 59 -2.37 -18.03 31.26
C ARG A 59 -3.34 -18.26 30.10
N ASP A 60 -3.48 -17.30 29.19
CA ASP A 60 -4.48 -17.30 28.11
C ASP A 60 -3.91 -17.76 26.75
N ARG A 61 -2.62 -18.14 26.72
CA ARG A 61 -1.92 -18.64 25.53
C ARG A 61 -2.57 -19.89 24.91
N ARG A 62 -3.42 -20.60 25.65
CA ARG A 62 -4.00 -21.89 25.22
C ARG A 62 -5.42 -21.81 24.65
N ARG A 63 -6.13 -20.66 24.71
CA ARG A 63 -7.58 -20.63 24.38
C ARG A 63 -8.05 -19.53 23.43
N ALA A 64 -7.35 -18.41 23.29
CA ALA A 64 -7.75 -17.35 22.35
C ALA A 64 -6.86 -17.39 21.09
N PRO A 65 -7.43 -17.60 19.90
CA PRO A 65 -6.67 -17.39 18.67
C PRO A 65 -6.25 -15.92 18.61
N LEU A 66 -5.01 -15.71 18.18
CA LEU A 66 -4.60 -14.43 17.60
C LEU A 66 -5.66 -14.00 16.56
N CYS A 67 -5.74 -12.70 16.25
CA CYS A 67 -6.56 -12.19 15.14
C CYS A 67 -6.52 -13.17 13.95
N PRO A 68 -7.67 -13.72 13.51
CA PRO A 68 -7.68 -14.74 12.47
C PRO A 68 -6.93 -14.27 11.22
N PRO A 69 -6.18 -15.13 10.51
CA PRO A 69 -5.39 -14.72 9.35
C PRO A 69 -6.20 -13.93 8.31
N LYS A 70 -7.45 -14.33 8.04
CA LYS A 70 -8.36 -13.60 7.14
C LYS A 70 -8.60 -12.14 7.56
N ARG A 71 -8.68 -11.87 8.88
CA ARG A 71 -8.86 -10.52 9.43
C ARG A 71 -7.59 -9.70 9.37
N ILE A 72 -6.42 -10.34 9.54
CA ILE A 72 -5.14 -9.70 9.28
C ILE A 72 -5.08 -9.26 7.81
N THR A 73 -5.39 -10.14 6.86
CA THR A 73 -5.41 -9.80 5.43
C THR A 73 -6.36 -8.64 5.12
N GLN A 74 -7.52 -8.59 5.76
CA GLN A 74 -8.47 -7.47 5.62
C GLN A 74 -7.89 -6.15 6.14
N LEU A 75 -7.16 -6.17 7.26
CA LEU A 75 -6.50 -4.97 7.83
C LEU A 75 -5.31 -4.50 6.99
N GLN A 76 -4.73 -5.38 6.17
CA GLN A 76 -3.60 -5.08 5.28
C GLN A 76 -4.03 -4.47 3.94
N ARG A 77 -5.31 -4.61 3.55
CA ARG A 77 -5.82 -4.21 2.24
C ARG A 77 -6.88 -3.14 2.37
N GLY A 78 -7.09 -2.37 1.30
CA GLY A 78 -8.27 -1.54 1.21
C GLY A 78 -9.55 -2.38 1.07
N PRO A 79 -10.73 -1.74 1.06
CA PRO A 79 -11.99 -2.41 0.74
C PRO A 79 -11.93 -3.13 -0.61
N ASP A 80 -12.65 -4.25 -0.77
CA ASP A 80 -12.59 -5.10 -1.98
C ASP A 80 -12.87 -4.34 -3.28
N ILE A 81 -13.76 -3.34 -3.24
CA ILE A 81 -14.05 -2.47 -4.40
C ILE A 81 -12.82 -1.69 -4.86
N VAL A 82 -11.97 -1.28 -3.91
CA VAL A 82 -10.73 -0.54 -4.18
C VAL A 82 -9.64 -1.47 -4.70
N GLU A 83 -9.47 -2.65 -4.10
CA GLU A 83 -8.50 -3.64 -4.58
C GLU A 83 -8.85 -4.14 -5.99
N ARG A 84 -10.14 -4.35 -6.28
CA ARG A 84 -10.60 -4.69 -7.64
C ARG A 84 -10.30 -3.58 -8.64
N ARG A 85 -10.53 -2.32 -8.27
CA ARG A 85 -10.20 -1.18 -9.13
C ARG A 85 -8.70 -1.09 -9.40
N ASN A 86 -7.87 -1.30 -8.39
CA ASN A 86 -6.40 -1.31 -8.55
C ASN A 86 -5.95 -2.43 -9.49
N GLN A 87 -6.57 -3.61 -9.38
CA GLN A 87 -6.31 -4.73 -10.29
C GLN A 87 -6.71 -4.40 -11.74
N GLN A 88 -7.90 -3.82 -11.95
CA GLN A 88 -8.34 -3.39 -13.28
C GLN A 88 -7.43 -2.31 -13.88
N LEU A 89 -6.94 -1.38 -13.06
CA LEU A 89 -5.99 -0.36 -13.51
C LEU A 89 -4.65 -0.98 -13.94
N TYR A 90 -4.17 -1.99 -13.22
CA TYR A 90 -2.98 -2.75 -13.59
C TYR A 90 -3.15 -3.50 -14.92
N GLU A 91 -4.26 -4.23 -15.08
CA GLU A 91 -4.57 -4.96 -16.32
C GLU A 91 -4.68 -4.01 -17.52
N ARG A 92 -5.36 -2.87 -17.32
CA ARG A 92 -5.45 -1.80 -18.32
C ARG A 92 -4.07 -1.24 -18.67
N ALA A 93 -3.20 -1.04 -17.69
CA ALA A 93 -1.86 -0.52 -17.92
C ALA A 93 -0.99 -1.51 -18.71
N LEU A 94 -1.08 -2.81 -18.42
CA LEU A 94 -0.40 -3.84 -19.23
C LEU A 94 -0.88 -3.85 -20.68
N SER A 95 -2.20 -3.76 -20.89
CA SER A 95 -2.76 -3.67 -22.24
C SER A 95 -2.29 -2.41 -22.97
N ALA A 96 -2.26 -1.27 -22.27
CA ALA A 96 -1.82 0.00 -22.85
C ALA A 96 -0.34 -0.02 -23.24
N ILE A 97 0.55 -0.60 -22.42
CA ILE A 97 1.96 -0.79 -22.76
C ILE A 97 2.09 -1.67 -24.02
N GLY A 98 1.28 -2.74 -24.11
CA GLY A 98 1.24 -3.59 -25.31
C GLY A 98 0.90 -2.80 -26.57
N SER A 99 -0.13 -1.94 -26.52
CA SER A 99 -0.50 -1.08 -27.65
C SER A 99 0.54 0.00 -27.97
N ILE A 100 1.18 0.59 -26.96
CA ILE A 100 2.27 1.59 -27.16
C ILE A 100 3.47 0.98 -27.87
N ASN A 101 3.80 -0.27 -27.55
CA ASN A 101 4.92 -0.99 -28.16
C ASN A 101 4.57 -1.62 -29.52
N GLY A 102 3.29 -1.63 -29.89
CA GLY A 102 2.79 -2.09 -31.18
C GLY A 102 2.49 -0.94 -32.13
N ASP A 103 1.82 -1.26 -33.24
CA ASP A 103 1.36 -0.29 -34.25
C ASP A 103 -0.09 0.16 -34.00
N ASP A 104 -0.63 -0.04 -32.79
CA ASP A 104 -2.01 0.32 -32.47
C ASP A 104 -2.18 1.86 -32.42
N PRO A 105 -3.32 2.39 -32.88
CA PRO A 105 -3.62 3.81 -32.74
C PRO A 105 -3.68 4.22 -31.26
N ILE A 106 -2.86 5.20 -30.88
CA ILE A 106 -2.83 5.73 -29.52
C ILE A 106 -4.04 6.67 -29.30
N PRO A 107 -4.87 6.46 -28.26
CA PRO A 107 -5.99 7.35 -27.94
C PRO A 107 -5.53 8.78 -27.64
N ALA A 108 -6.15 9.77 -28.27
CA ALA A 108 -5.82 11.19 -28.09
C ALA A 108 -6.03 11.69 -26.64
N GLU A 109 -6.85 11.01 -25.85
CA GLU A 109 -7.04 11.31 -24.43
C GLU A 109 -5.78 11.06 -23.60
N TRP A 110 -4.91 10.13 -24.02
CA TRP A 110 -3.70 9.80 -23.27
C TRP A 110 -2.69 10.94 -23.36
N ASP A 111 -2.57 11.54 -24.54
CA ASP A 111 -1.76 12.73 -24.77
C ASP A 111 -2.28 13.94 -23.98
N LYS A 112 -3.60 14.20 -24.03
CA LYS A 112 -4.23 15.28 -23.24
C LYS A 112 -4.01 15.15 -21.73
N GLN A 113 -3.93 13.92 -21.22
CA GLN A 113 -3.67 13.65 -19.81
C GLN A 113 -2.18 13.52 -19.48
N GLN A 114 -1.31 13.73 -20.47
CA GLN A 114 0.14 13.59 -20.38
C GLN A 114 0.57 12.19 -19.92
N TRP A 115 -0.23 11.17 -20.21
CA TRP A 115 0.05 9.79 -19.76
C TRP A 115 1.24 9.16 -20.49
N LEU A 116 1.58 9.66 -21.66
CA LEU A 116 2.71 9.22 -22.47
C LEU A 116 4.04 9.86 -22.06
N GLU A 117 3.99 10.89 -21.21
CA GLU A 117 5.18 11.57 -20.70
C GLU A 117 5.85 10.74 -19.60
N THR A 118 7.13 11.03 -19.35
CA THR A 118 7.89 10.41 -18.25
C THR A 118 7.22 10.68 -16.90
N HIS A 119 7.13 9.63 -16.08
CA HIS A 119 6.63 9.70 -14.71
C HIS A 119 7.68 9.23 -13.73
N THR A 120 7.58 9.67 -12.48
CA THR A 120 8.41 9.17 -11.39
C THR A 120 7.57 8.34 -10.43
N VAL A 121 8.01 7.12 -10.16
CA VAL A 121 7.53 6.31 -9.04
C VAL A 121 8.52 6.51 -7.89
N ALA A 122 8.02 6.88 -6.72
CA ALA A 122 8.86 7.13 -5.55
C ALA A 122 8.34 6.37 -4.34
N ILE A 123 9.26 5.82 -3.56
CA ILE A 123 9.02 5.26 -2.23
C ILE A 123 9.43 6.30 -1.21
N GLY A 124 8.53 6.66 -0.30
CA GLY A 124 8.79 7.64 0.73
C GLY A 124 8.44 7.16 2.14
N ALA A 125 9.28 7.49 3.11
CA ALA A 125 8.94 7.41 4.53
C ALA A 125 8.01 8.56 4.91
N ILE A 126 6.79 8.23 5.34
CA ILE A 126 5.79 9.24 5.72
C ILE A 126 6.23 9.91 7.03
N HIS A 127 6.28 11.24 7.06
CA HIS A 127 6.69 11.98 8.25
C HIS A 127 5.75 11.70 9.43
N GLY A 128 6.32 11.39 10.60
CA GLY A 128 5.57 11.13 11.83
C GLY A 128 4.72 9.85 11.81
N LYS A 129 4.89 8.96 10.81
CA LYS A 129 4.17 7.70 10.70
C LYS A 129 5.14 6.53 10.49
N PRO A 130 4.84 5.32 11.02
CA PRO A 130 5.73 4.17 10.89
C PRO A 130 5.52 3.42 9.56
N TRP A 131 5.35 4.17 8.47
CA TRP A 131 4.97 3.62 7.18
C TRP A 131 5.80 4.14 6.03
N TYR A 132 5.93 3.30 5.02
CA TYR A 132 6.37 3.68 3.68
C TYR A 132 5.17 3.78 2.75
N GLN A 133 5.26 4.66 1.77
CA GLN A 133 4.26 4.85 0.73
C GLN A 133 4.91 4.88 -0.64
N VAL A 134 4.25 4.26 -1.62
CA VAL A 134 4.55 4.48 -3.04
C VAL A 134 3.67 5.58 -3.60
N ALA A 135 4.29 6.53 -4.31
CA ALA A 135 3.63 7.66 -4.95
C ALA A 135 4.07 7.76 -6.41
N VAL A 136 3.13 8.15 -7.27
CA VAL A 136 3.39 8.43 -8.69
C VAL A 136 3.26 9.93 -8.91
N THR A 137 4.23 10.52 -9.60
CA THR A 137 4.21 11.93 -10.00
C THR A 137 4.58 12.05 -11.48
N ASN A 138 4.20 13.16 -12.12
CA ASN A 138 4.55 13.47 -13.50
C ASN A 138 5.99 13.99 -13.66
N ALA A 139 6.93 13.55 -12.81
CA ALA A 139 8.34 13.97 -12.75
C ALA A 139 8.62 15.49 -12.61
N GLY A 140 7.60 16.34 -12.60
CA GLY A 140 7.75 17.78 -12.54
C GLY A 140 8.33 18.29 -11.19
N PRO A 141 9.15 19.36 -11.18
CA PRO A 141 9.76 19.91 -9.96
C PRO A 141 8.76 20.29 -8.87
N ARG A 142 7.59 20.80 -9.26
CA ARG A 142 6.50 21.14 -8.35
C ARG A 142 5.93 19.89 -7.67
N SER A 143 5.62 18.86 -8.45
CA SER A 143 5.07 17.60 -7.93
C SER A 143 6.04 16.90 -6.99
N MET A 144 7.34 16.92 -7.31
CA MET A 144 8.39 16.39 -6.44
C MET A 144 8.55 17.21 -5.15
N THR A 145 8.43 18.54 -5.22
CA THR A 145 8.41 19.39 -4.02
C THR A 145 7.23 19.07 -3.10
N GLU A 146 6.02 18.92 -3.65
CA GLU A 146 4.82 18.55 -2.88
C GLU A 146 4.89 17.12 -2.31
N LEU A 147 5.60 16.21 -2.98
CA LEU A 147 5.89 14.89 -2.44
C LEU A 147 6.84 14.99 -1.24
N ARG A 148 7.97 15.69 -1.38
CA ARG A 148 8.99 15.85 -0.33
C ARG A 148 8.47 16.56 0.93
N ARG A 149 7.42 17.36 0.82
CA ARG A 149 6.71 17.96 1.98
C ARG A 149 6.03 16.95 2.89
N ARG A 150 5.71 15.75 2.38
CA ARG A 150 4.95 14.72 3.09
C ARG A 150 5.80 13.51 3.45
N VAL A 151 6.87 13.26 2.69
CA VAL A 151 7.70 12.08 2.83
C VAL A 151 9.19 12.40 2.69
N THR A 152 10.01 11.62 3.36
CA THR A 152 11.43 11.49 3.03
C THR A 152 11.57 10.45 1.94
N VAL A 153 11.99 10.84 0.74
CA VAL A 153 12.16 9.92 -0.39
C VAL A 153 13.30 8.94 -0.08
N ILE A 154 12.99 7.64 -0.13
CA ILE A 154 13.94 6.53 0.07
C ILE A 154 14.50 6.08 -1.27
N ASP A 155 13.63 5.97 -2.27
CA ASP A 155 13.97 5.51 -3.61
C ASP A 155 13.04 6.17 -4.63
N ALA A 156 13.52 6.38 -5.85
CA ALA A 156 12.74 6.93 -6.95
C ALA A 156 13.25 6.41 -8.28
N LEU A 157 12.33 6.06 -9.17
CA LEU A 157 12.61 5.59 -10.51
C LEU A 157 11.74 6.36 -11.51
N GLU A 158 12.38 6.88 -12.55
CA GLU A 158 11.67 7.42 -13.71
C GLU A 158 11.27 6.29 -14.64
N VAL A 159 10.04 6.34 -15.12
CA VAL A 159 9.46 5.35 -16.02
C VAL A 159 8.85 6.04 -17.23
N PRO A 160 8.83 5.39 -18.41
CA PRO A 160 8.52 6.08 -19.67
C PRO A 160 7.13 6.70 -19.73
N THR A 161 6.14 6.11 -19.05
CA THR A 161 4.74 6.55 -19.13
C THR A 161 4.05 6.37 -17.78
N TRP A 162 2.87 6.98 -17.63
CA TRP A 162 1.97 6.73 -16.51
C TRP A 162 1.56 5.25 -16.37
N PHE A 163 1.43 4.52 -17.49
CA PHE A 163 1.07 3.09 -17.47
C PHE A 163 2.18 2.23 -16.86
N HIS A 164 3.42 2.47 -17.26
CA HIS A 164 4.60 1.87 -16.63
C HIS A 164 4.62 2.17 -15.12
N ALA A 165 4.26 3.40 -14.72
CA ALA A 165 4.15 3.74 -13.30
C ALA A 165 3.05 2.96 -12.55
N GLN A 166 1.90 2.68 -13.19
CA GLN A 166 0.85 1.84 -12.60
C GLN A 166 1.30 0.39 -12.44
N VAL A 167 1.98 -0.17 -13.44
CA VAL A 167 2.54 -1.52 -13.38
C VAL A 167 3.56 -1.64 -12.25
N LEU A 168 4.52 -0.72 -12.18
CA LEU A 168 5.53 -0.71 -11.12
C LEU A 168 4.90 -0.54 -9.72
N THR A 169 3.92 0.36 -9.59
CA THR A 169 3.19 0.54 -8.33
C THR A 169 2.50 -0.75 -7.90
N HIS A 170 1.77 -1.41 -8.80
CA HIS A 170 1.10 -2.67 -8.49
C HIS A 170 2.09 -3.77 -8.11
N THR A 171 3.19 -3.89 -8.84
CA THR A 171 4.30 -4.80 -8.54
C THR A 171 4.86 -4.57 -7.13
N VAL A 172 5.18 -3.33 -6.76
CA VAL A 172 5.68 -2.99 -5.42
C VAL A 172 4.66 -3.36 -4.34
N MET A 173 3.39 -3.04 -4.56
CA MET A 173 2.32 -3.36 -3.61
C MET A 173 2.08 -4.87 -3.48
N THR A 174 2.23 -5.63 -4.57
CA THR A 174 2.14 -7.09 -4.58
C THR A 174 3.32 -7.72 -3.85
N ARG A 175 4.54 -7.24 -4.11
CA ARG A 175 5.75 -7.65 -3.38
C ARG A 175 5.58 -7.43 -1.88
N GLN A 176 5.07 -6.27 -1.48
CA GLN A 176 4.90 -5.90 -0.06
C GLN A 176 3.55 -6.36 0.53
N GLN A 177 2.80 -7.23 -0.14
CA GLN A 177 1.41 -7.55 0.22
C GLN A 177 1.22 -7.99 1.68
N ALA A 178 2.17 -8.75 2.23
CA ALA A 178 2.12 -9.23 3.61
C ALA A 178 2.53 -8.17 4.65
N TRP A 179 3.00 -7.00 4.21
CA TRP A 179 3.40 -5.86 5.05
C TRP A 179 2.53 -4.62 4.84
N ARG A 180 1.65 -4.66 3.83
CA ARG A 180 0.66 -3.60 3.58
C ARG A 180 -0.17 -3.34 4.82
N VAL A 181 -0.62 -2.10 4.96
CA VAL A 181 -1.56 -1.66 6.00
C VAL A 181 -2.57 -0.73 5.37
N HIS A 182 -3.78 -0.73 5.92
CA HIS A 182 -4.82 0.21 5.50
C HIS A 182 -5.21 1.15 6.65
N PRO A 183 -4.54 2.30 6.78
CA PRO A 183 -4.87 3.26 7.82
C PRO A 183 -6.20 3.96 7.56
N ALA A 184 -6.86 4.41 8.62
CA ALA A 184 -8.07 5.23 8.55
C ALA A 184 -7.78 6.61 7.93
N LYS A 185 -8.82 7.25 7.39
CA LYS A 185 -8.69 8.58 6.73
C LYS A 185 -8.11 9.64 7.65
N THR A 186 -8.44 9.57 8.94
CA THR A 186 -7.94 10.47 9.98
C THR A 186 -6.46 10.28 10.29
N GLN A 187 -5.90 9.11 9.97
CA GLN A 187 -4.48 8.82 10.15
C GLN A 187 -3.65 9.11 8.91
N LEU A 188 -4.24 9.00 7.72
CA LEU A 188 -3.60 9.36 6.45
C LEU A 188 -4.65 9.80 5.43
N THR A 189 -4.60 11.07 5.03
CA THR A 189 -5.64 11.66 4.17
C THR A 189 -5.60 11.12 2.74
N SER A 190 -4.42 10.81 2.20
CA SER A 190 -4.22 10.42 0.80
C SER A 190 -3.30 9.21 0.64
N GLY A 191 -3.58 8.38 -0.35
CA GLY A 191 -2.70 7.27 -0.75
C GLY A 191 -2.68 6.09 0.23
N ARG A 192 -3.72 5.92 1.05
CA ARG A 192 -3.90 4.84 2.05
C ARG A 192 -3.87 3.42 1.48
N THR A 193 -4.01 3.27 0.18
CA THR A 193 -4.01 1.96 -0.51
C THR A 193 -2.61 1.49 -0.84
N HIS A 194 -1.64 2.40 -0.82
CA HIS A 194 -0.28 2.24 -1.31
C HIS A 194 0.75 2.35 -0.18
N VAL A 195 0.44 1.76 0.97
CA VAL A 195 1.18 1.93 2.23
C VAL A 195 1.52 0.57 2.84
N TRP A 196 2.71 0.48 3.43
CA TRP A 196 3.16 -0.69 4.19
C TRP A 196 4.02 -0.29 5.40
N MET A 197 4.21 -1.21 6.35
CA MET A 197 5.02 -0.96 7.55
C MET A 197 6.49 -0.71 7.20
N ASN A 198 7.13 0.27 7.85
CA ASN A 198 8.51 0.70 7.57
C ASN A 198 9.59 -0.34 7.94
N ASN A 199 9.22 -1.39 8.68
CA ASN A 199 10.10 -2.51 9.04
C ASN A 199 9.95 -3.73 8.12
N ALA A 200 9.30 -3.56 6.97
CA ALA A 200 9.31 -4.55 5.91
C ALA A 200 10.72 -4.73 5.32
N PRO A 201 11.00 -5.87 4.67
CA PRO A 201 12.23 -6.06 3.92
C PRO A 201 12.47 -4.92 2.93
N PRO A 202 13.72 -4.46 2.77
CA PRO A 202 14.05 -3.39 1.85
C PRO A 202 13.68 -3.78 0.41
N LEU A 203 13.27 -2.79 -0.36
CA LEU A 203 12.90 -2.91 -1.76
C LEU A 203 13.61 -1.81 -2.54
N LYS A 204 14.12 -2.13 -3.72
CA LYS A 204 14.63 -1.17 -4.70
C LYS A 204 13.71 -1.19 -5.91
N LEU A 205 13.35 -0.03 -6.42
CA LEU A 205 12.42 0.11 -7.55
C LEU A 205 13.00 -0.44 -8.84
N ILE A 206 14.31 -0.27 -9.04
CA ILE A 206 15.01 -0.72 -10.26
C ILE A 206 14.89 -2.23 -10.51
N ASP A 207 14.79 -3.03 -9.44
CA ASP A 207 14.63 -4.49 -9.55
C ASP A 207 13.28 -4.91 -10.20
N TYR A 208 12.41 -3.95 -10.45
CA TYR A 208 11.05 -4.15 -10.97
C TYR A 208 10.71 -3.19 -12.13
N ASP A 209 11.73 -2.57 -12.75
CA ASP A 209 11.52 -1.63 -13.85
C ASP A 209 10.75 -2.30 -15.01
N PRO A 210 9.55 -1.80 -15.37
CA PRO A 210 8.79 -2.33 -16.49
C PRO A 210 9.33 -1.90 -17.86
N GLY A 211 10.35 -1.02 -17.93
CA GLY A 211 10.92 -0.47 -19.16
C GLY A 211 12.15 -1.18 -19.71
N GLU A 212 12.81 -2.05 -18.93
CA GLU A 212 13.88 -2.93 -19.43
C GLU A 212 13.28 -4.32 -19.75
N GLY A 213 12.79 -4.47 -20.99
CA GLY A 213 12.33 -5.72 -21.58
C GLY A 213 12.63 -5.76 -23.06
#